data_AF-A0A7X0IMG6-F1
#
_entry.id   AF-A0A7X0IMG6-F1
#
_cell.length_a   1.000
_cell.length_b   1.000
_cell.length_c   1.000
_cell.angle_alpha   90.00
_cell.angle_beta   90.00
_cell.angle_gamma   90.00
#
_symmetry.space_group_name_H-M   'P 1'
#
loop_
_entity.id
_entity.type
_entity.pdbx_description
1 polymer ?
#
loop_
_entity_poly.entity_id
_entity_poly.type
_entity_poly.pdbx_seq_one_letter_code
_entity_poly.pdbx_strand_id
1 'polypeptide(L)'
;MSTAQLSAVALGPRYDAHRLRAELDALGHRRFSPQRTFDRSGPAEETGSDWRVLSLRSQGGDPRRTDPGGPGLTGYADTPLLAEAPYMASILAGIPADLRTARLMALGPGASVDEHRDYPYGLPAGWVRLHVPVVTNPGAVLVIDGVEHRWQPGELWYGDFSRPHRVYNTGETRRVHLVIDCFVGSALLDMFPEEFRRRVRWSEVLFEKPELPLTPDEAAEMECSIGVPASFLDGDSLEAFTARWTLDRRAGLYAADGRLVLDVADGPSMTLVHIGEGEFRLLGWTTERTIKIDLSGRVPQARFRMRYGTGLAETVRAATPTQQRRQAS
;
A
#
# COMPACT_ATOMS: atom_id res chain seq x y z
N MET A 1 2.30 -29.34 12.79
CA MET A 1 1.35 -28.76 11.82
C MET A 1 1.94 -27.45 11.31
N SER A 2 1.95 -27.26 9.99
CA SER A 2 2.85 -26.35 9.25
C SER A 2 2.51 -24.84 9.39
N THR A 3 3.54 -23.98 9.29
CA THR A 3 3.48 -22.50 9.11
C THR A 3 2.65 -22.03 7.91
N ALA A 4 2.26 -22.97 7.04
CA ALA A 4 1.37 -22.81 5.89
C ALA A 4 -0.03 -22.27 6.23
N GLN A 5 -0.56 -22.50 7.44
CA GLN A 5 -1.92 -22.04 7.81
C GLN A 5 -2.03 -20.52 8.12
N LEU A 6 -0.95 -19.75 7.97
CA LEU A 6 -0.95 -18.29 8.17
C LEU A 6 -0.82 -17.49 6.87
N SER A 7 -0.60 -18.15 5.73
CA SER A 7 -0.40 -17.47 4.46
C SER A 7 -1.70 -16.99 3.82
N ALA A 8 -2.84 -17.60 4.17
CA ALA A 8 -4.16 -17.15 3.76
C ALA A 8 -5.24 -17.59 4.75
N VAL A 9 -6.28 -16.79 4.92
CA VAL A 9 -7.44 -17.13 5.76
C VAL A 9 -8.72 -16.47 5.27
N ALA A 10 -9.83 -17.20 5.32
CA ALA A 10 -11.15 -16.64 5.07
C ALA A 10 -11.56 -15.76 6.25
N LEU A 11 -12.08 -14.58 5.96
CA LEU A 11 -12.63 -13.66 6.95
C LEU A 11 -14.14 -13.92 7.13
N GLY A 12 -14.70 -13.43 8.24
CA GLY A 12 -16.09 -13.69 8.62
C GLY A 12 -17.15 -13.25 7.58
N PRO A 13 -17.06 -12.05 6.98
CA PRO A 13 -18.06 -11.58 6.04
C PRO A 13 -18.18 -12.42 4.77
N ARG A 14 -19.42 -12.56 4.29
CA ARG A 14 -19.76 -13.11 2.98
C ARG A 14 -20.65 -12.14 2.23
N TYR A 15 -20.42 -12.05 0.93
CA TYR A 15 -21.10 -11.15 0.03
C TYR A 15 -21.89 -11.92 -1.03
N ASP A 16 -22.92 -11.29 -1.58
CA ASP A 16 -23.78 -11.82 -2.62
C ASP A 16 -23.02 -11.87 -3.95
N ALA A 17 -22.67 -13.09 -4.36
CA ALA A 17 -21.96 -13.35 -5.60
C ALA A 17 -22.74 -12.92 -6.85
N HIS A 18 -24.08 -12.99 -6.84
CA HIS A 18 -24.90 -12.58 -7.97
C HIS A 18 -24.86 -11.06 -8.17
N ARG A 19 -24.93 -10.29 -7.07
CA ARG A 19 -24.78 -8.82 -7.13
C ARG A 19 -23.39 -8.39 -7.57
N LEU A 20 -22.34 -9.04 -7.05
CA LEU A 20 -20.96 -8.81 -7.49
C LEU A 20 -20.81 -9.07 -9.00
N ARG A 21 -21.39 -10.18 -9.49
CA ARG A 21 -21.34 -10.52 -10.91
C ARG A 21 -22.10 -9.51 -11.77
N ALA A 22 -23.30 -9.12 -11.36
CA ALA A 22 -24.10 -8.13 -12.08
C ALA A 22 -23.36 -6.79 -12.24
N GLU A 23 -22.69 -6.32 -11.19
CA GLU A 23 -21.88 -5.08 -11.26
C GLU A 23 -20.64 -5.23 -12.11
N LEU A 24 -19.96 -6.38 -12.05
CA LEU A 24 -18.86 -6.67 -12.98
C LEU A 24 -19.31 -6.63 -14.44
N ASP A 25 -20.48 -7.22 -14.74
CA ASP A 25 -21.03 -7.26 -16.08
C ASP A 25 -21.42 -5.82 -16.55
N ALA A 26 -21.97 -4.99 -15.66
CA ALA A 26 -22.30 -3.58 -15.94
C ALA A 26 -21.06 -2.69 -16.17
N LEU A 27 -19.99 -2.90 -15.40
CA LEU A 27 -18.70 -2.22 -15.62
C LEU A 27 -18.09 -2.58 -16.97
N GLY A 28 -18.33 -3.79 -17.48
CA GLY A 28 -18.00 -4.19 -18.84
C GLY A 28 -16.51 -4.46 -19.10
N HIS A 29 -16.23 -5.55 -19.81
CA HIS A 29 -14.86 -6.06 -19.98
C HIS A 29 -13.90 -5.14 -20.75
N ARG A 30 -14.41 -4.23 -21.61
CA ARG A 30 -13.57 -3.34 -22.44
C ARG A 30 -12.85 -2.25 -21.64
N ARG A 31 -13.28 -2.00 -20.40
CA ARG A 31 -12.68 -0.98 -19.52
C ARG A 31 -11.45 -1.49 -18.76
N PHE A 32 -11.16 -2.79 -18.83
CA PHE A 32 -9.98 -3.39 -18.19
C PHE A 32 -8.71 -3.09 -19.00
N SER A 33 -7.73 -2.48 -18.35
CA SER A 33 -6.41 -2.19 -18.94
C SER A 33 -5.42 -3.33 -18.64
N PRO A 34 -4.46 -3.61 -19.52
CA PRO A 34 -3.35 -4.50 -19.19
C PRO A 34 -2.65 -4.06 -17.89
N GLN A 35 -2.21 -5.04 -17.08
CA GLN A 35 -1.44 -4.74 -15.88
C GLN A 35 -0.10 -4.11 -16.28
N ARG A 36 0.25 -3.02 -15.59
CA ARG A 36 1.54 -2.35 -15.69
C ARG A 36 1.89 -1.69 -14.37
N THR A 37 3.17 -1.56 -14.09
CA THR A 37 3.65 -0.70 -13.01
C THR A 37 3.67 0.75 -13.50
N PHE A 38 3.61 1.69 -12.58
CA PHE A 38 3.71 3.12 -12.90
C PHE A 38 4.94 3.66 -12.18
N ASP A 39 5.84 4.25 -12.95
CA ASP A 39 7.03 4.93 -12.44
C ASP A 39 7.05 6.40 -12.86
N ARG A 40 8.22 7.04 -12.70
CA ARG A 40 8.45 8.46 -12.98
C ARG A 40 8.25 8.85 -14.45
N SER A 41 8.44 7.92 -15.36
CA SER A 41 8.32 8.11 -16.81
C SER A 41 6.90 7.84 -17.32
N GLY A 42 6.03 7.33 -16.45
CA GLY A 42 4.67 6.94 -16.77
C GLY A 42 4.47 5.43 -16.62
N PRO A 43 3.53 4.84 -17.37
CA PRO A 43 3.34 3.39 -17.33
C PRO A 43 4.57 2.66 -17.88
N ALA A 44 5.05 1.66 -17.14
CA ALA A 44 6.04 0.70 -17.60
C ALA A 44 5.45 -0.25 -18.66
N GLU A 45 6.28 -1.18 -19.17
CA GLU A 45 5.86 -2.17 -20.15
C GLU A 45 4.67 -3.01 -19.65
N GLU A 46 3.75 -3.29 -20.58
CA GLU A 46 2.59 -4.13 -20.33
C GLU A 46 3.02 -5.58 -20.11
N THR A 47 2.35 -6.27 -19.19
CA THR A 47 2.54 -7.71 -19.04
C THR A 47 2.13 -8.45 -20.33
N GLY A 48 2.92 -9.45 -20.74
CA GLY A 48 2.59 -10.32 -21.87
C GLY A 48 1.47 -11.33 -21.57
N SER A 49 1.11 -11.53 -20.29
CA SER A 49 0.00 -12.39 -19.87
C SER A 49 -1.35 -11.67 -20.02
N ASP A 50 -2.46 -12.40 -20.21
CA ASP A 50 -3.83 -11.80 -20.15
C ASP A 50 -4.23 -11.50 -18.70
N TRP A 51 -3.47 -10.61 -18.07
CA TRP A 51 -3.71 -10.06 -16.74
C TRP A 51 -4.12 -8.60 -16.88
N ARG A 52 -5.37 -8.31 -16.54
CA ARG A 52 -5.96 -6.98 -16.72
C ARG A 52 -6.59 -6.46 -15.45
N VAL A 53 -6.64 -5.14 -15.33
CA VAL A 53 -7.11 -4.45 -14.14
C VAL A 53 -8.08 -3.32 -14.48
N LEU A 54 -9.10 -3.18 -13.64
CA LEU A 54 -9.99 -2.03 -13.58
C LEU A 54 -9.96 -1.47 -12.16
N SER A 55 -9.55 -0.23 -12.00
CA SER A 55 -9.39 0.40 -10.69
C SER A 55 -10.65 1.13 -10.26
N LEU A 56 -11.19 0.72 -9.12
CA LEU A 56 -12.32 1.38 -8.44
C LEU A 56 -11.82 2.39 -7.39
N ARG A 57 -10.59 2.20 -6.88
CA ARG A 57 -9.90 3.15 -6.00
C ARG A 57 -8.39 3.10 -6.29
N SER A 58 -7.77 4.25 -6.43
CA SER A 58 -6.35 4.40 -6.75
C SER A 58 -5.82 5.73 -6.22
N GLN A 59 -4.52 5.98 -6.34
CA GLN A 59 -3.97 7.27 -5.92
C GLN A 59 -4.48 8.38 -6.85
N GLY A 60 -4.95 9.46 -6.25
CA GLY A 60 -5.64 10.55 -6.93
C GLY A 60 -6.99 10.18 -7.55
N GLY A 61 -7.50 8.95 -7.35
CA GLY A 61 -8.72 8.48 -8.02
C GLY A 61 -8.57 8.30 -9.53
N ASP A 62 -7.35 8.12 -10.03
CA ASP A 62 -7.08 7.93 -11.45
C ASP A 62 -7.48 6.50 -11.92
N PRO A 63 -8.49 6.35 -12.80
CA PRO A 63 -8.94 5.04 -13.26
C PRO A 63 -7.94 4.31 -14.18
N ARG A 64 -6.90 5.00 -14.67
CA ARG A 64 -5.90 4.44 -15.60
C ARG A 64 -4.80 3.65 -14.90
N ARG A 65 -4.64 3.88 -13.58
CA ARG A 65 -3.67 3.20 -12.72
C ARG A 65 -4.07 1.74 -12.55
N THR A 66 -3.12 0.83 -12.69
CA THR A 66 -3.33 -0.62 -12.47
C THR A 66 -2.41 -1.18 -11.38
N ASP A 67 -1.47 -0.36 -10.92
CA ASP A 67 -0.52 -0.60 -9.84
C ASP A 67 -1.12 -0.31 -8.45
N PRO A 68 -0.51 -0.80 -7.36
CA PRO A 68 -0.94 -0.50 -5.99
C PRO A 68 -0.61 0.94 -5.54
N GLY A 69 0.13 1.73 -6.31
CA GLY A 69 0.63 3.04 -5.93
C GLY A 69 1.76 3.00 -4.92
N GLY A 70 2.22 4.19 -4.56
CA GLY A 70 3.32 4.38 -3.62
C GLY A 70 3.33 5.80 -3.05
N PRO A 71 4.45 6.21 -2.43
CA PRO A 71 4.57 7.54 -1.89
C PRO A 71 4.46 8.60 -2.99
N GLY A 72 3.79 9.71 -2.71
CA GLY A 72 3.66 10.80 -3.68
C GLY A 72 2.97 12.02 -3.12
N LEU A 73 2.54 12.92 -4.00
CA LEU A 73 1.87 14.16 -3.64
C LEU A 73 0.38 14.00 -3.36
N THR A 74 -0.24 12.95 -3.92
CA THR A 74 -1.67 12.70 -3.82
C THR A 74 -1.94 11.44 -3.00
N GLY A 75 -3.01 11.48 -2.20
CA GLY A 75 -3.52 10.35 -1.44
C GLY A 75 -4.37 9.41 -2.30
N TYR A 76 -4.98 8.41 -1.67
CA TYR A 76 -5.90 7.48 -2.34
C TYR A 76 -7.33 8.00 -2.35
N ALA A 77 -8.02 7.85 -3.48
CA ALA A 77 -9.40 8.26 -3.67
C ALA A 77 -10.13 7.28 -4.59
N ASP A 78 -11.46 7.29 -4.50
CA ASP A 78 -12.30 6.47 -5.36
C ASP A 78 -12.23 6.99 -6.79
N THR A 79 -12.21 6.08 -7.75
CA THR A 79 -12.31 6.45 -9.16
C THR A 79 -13.78 6.68 -9.51
N PRO A 80 -14.09 7.42 -10.58
CA PRO A 80 -15.47 7.59 -11.03
C PRO A 80 -16.20 6.26 -11.30
N LEU A 81 -15.47 5.18 -11.58
CA LEU A 81 -16.03 3.85 -11.86
C LEU A 81 -16.67 3.20 -10.62
N LEU A 82 -16.24 3.57 -9.40
CA LEU A 82 -16.85 3.01 -8.19
C LEU A 82 -18.32 3.41 -8.04
N ALA A 83 -18.69 4.60 -8.53
CA ALA A 83 -20.08 5.07 -8.52
C ALA A 83 -21.01 4.21 -9.39
N GLU A 84 -20.47 3.47 -10.36
CA GLU A 84 -21.21 2.51 -11.19
C GLU A 84 -21.36 1.12 -10.53
N ALA A 85 -20.71 0.88 -9.38
CA ALA A 85 -20.70 -0.39 -8.67
C ALA A 85 -21.06 -0.19 -7.17
N PRO A 86 -22.30 0.23 -6.85
CA PRO A 86 -22.71 0.59 -5.49
C PRO A 86 -22.62 -0.56 -4.48
N TYR A 87 -22.76 -1.81 -4.89
CA TYR A 87 -22.59 -2.96 -4.02
C TYR A 87 -21.12 -3.18 -3.68
N MET A 88 -20.22 -3.12 -4.66
CA MET A 88 -18.78 -3.11 -4.39
C MET A 88 -18.39 -1.92 -3.50
N ALA A 89 -18.96 -0.73 -3.72
CA ALA A 89 -18.74 0.42 -2.84
C ALA A 89 -19.18 0.15 -1.40
N SER A 90 -20.33 -0.52 -1.19
CA SER A 90 -20.78 -0.90 0.15
C SER A 90 -19.86 -1.92 0.83
N ILE A 91 -19.24 -2.82 0.05
CA ILE A 91 -18.24 -3.78 0.55
C ILE A 91 -16.98 -3.03 1.02
N LEU A 92 -16.49 -2.08 0.22
CA LEU A 92 -15.34 -1.25 0.58
C LEU A 92 -15.62 -0.46 1.86
N ALA A 93 -16.80 0.16 1.97
CA ALA A 93 -17.20 0.89 3.18
C ALA A 93 -17.36 0.00 4.43
N GLY A 94 -17.60 -1.30 4.24
CA GLY A 94 -17.71 -2.28 5.32
C GLY A 94 -16.38 -2.79 5.88
N ILE A 95 -15.25 -2.45 5.25
CA ILE A 95 -13.91 -2.82 5.74
C ILE A 95 -13.45 -1.75 6.74
N PRO A 96 -13.24 -2.09 8.02
CA PRO A 96 -12.90 -1.14 9.08
C PRO A 96 -11.40 -0.82 9.06
N ALA A 97 -10.92 -0.29 7.94
CA ALA A 97 -9.53 0.08 7.72
C ALA A 97 -9.43 1.21 6.69
N ASP A 98 -8.36 2.00 6.78
CA ASP A 98 -8.05 2.97 5.75
C ASP A 98 -7.65 2.25 4.45
N LEU A 99 -8.45 2.47 3.41
CA LEU A 99 -8.27 1.82 2.11
C LEU A 99 -7.29 2.57 1.24
N ARG A 100 -6.39 1.82 0.60
CA ARG A 100 -5.50 2.30 -0.44
C ARG A 100 -6.10 2.09 -1.81
N THR A 101 -6.01 0.86 -2.34
CA THR A 101 -6.54 0.55 -3.66
C THR A 101 -7.67 -0.46 -3.58
N ALA A 102 -8.57 -0.39 -4.55
CA ALA A 102 -9.59 -1.39 -4.81
C ALA A 102 -9.61 -1.62 -6.32
N ARG A 103 -9.27 -2.84 -6.73
CA ARG A 103 -8.97 -3.18 -8.13
C ARG A 103 -9.67 -4.48 -8.51
N LEU A 104 -10.44 -4.48 -9.57
CA LEU A 104 -10.90 -5.72 -10.20
C LEU A 104 -9.74 -6.27 -11.03
N MET A 105 -9.20 -7.42 -10.63
CA MET A 105 -8.05 -8.05 -11.27
C MET A 105 -8.47 -9.33 -11.98
N ALA A 106 -8.41 -9.27 -13.31
CA ALA A 106 -8.81 -10.30 -14.25
C ALA A 106 -7.61 -11.13 -14.74
N LEU A 107 -7.73 -12.44 -14.73
CA LEU A 107 -6.76 -13.37 -15.29
C LEU A 107 -7.44 -14.27 -16.33
N GLY A 108 -7.02 -14.15 -17.59
CA GLY A 108 -7.57 -14.88 -18.73
C GLY A 108 -7.26 -16.38 -18.74
N PRO A 109 -7.92 -17.16 -19.62
CA PRO A 109 -7.57 -18.56 -19.88
C PRO A 109 -6.10 -18.71 -20.28
N GLY A 110 -5.41 -19.68 -19.69
CA GLY A 110 -3.99 -19.97 -19.94
C GLY A 110 -3.00 -18.97 -19.35
N ALA A 111 -3.46 -17.85 -18.75
CA ALA A 111 -2.59 -16.85 -18.19
C ALA A 111 -2.04 -17.25 -16.82
N SER A 112 -0.79 -16.87 -16.56
CA SER A 112 -0.12 -17.03 -15.26
C SER A 112 0.65 -15.77 -14.88
N VAL A 113 0.88 -15.65 -13.58
CA VAL A 113 1.84 -14.72 -12.98
C VAL A 113 2.82 -15.58 -12.20
N ASP A 114 4.10 -15.42 -12.52
CA ASP A 114 5.19 -16.22 -11.94
C ASP A 114 5.32 -16.01 -10.43
N GLU A 115 6.08 -16.90 -9.80
CA GLU A 115 6.29 -16.82 -8.36
C GLU A 115 7.09 -15.57 -7.97
N HIS A 116 6.52 -14.74 -7.10
CA HIS A 116 7.13 -13.52 -6.61
C HIS A 116 6.70 -13.23 -5.17
N ARG A 117 7.18 -12.11 -4.63
CA ARG A 117 6.79 -11.55 -3.34
C ARG A 117 6.44 -10.09 -3.56
N ASP A 118 5.38 -9.64 -2.93
CA ASP A 118 5.03 -8.23 -2.92
C ASP A 118 5.71 -7.55 -1.73
N TYR A 119 6.25 -6.36 -1.96
CA TYR A 119 6.88 -5.55 -0.93
C TYR A 119 6.43 -4.09 -1.00
N PRO A 120 6.29 -3.41 0.15
CA PRO A 120 6.18 -4.00 1.48
C PRO A 120 4.75 -4.53 1.72
N TYR A 121 4.57 -5.79 2.12
CA TYR A 121 3.25 -6.36 2.44
C TYR A 121 3.29 -7.19 3.72
N GLY A 122 2.11 -7.52 4.22
CA GLY A 122 1.89 -8.34 5.39
C GLY A 122 1.72 -7.50 6.66
N LEU A 123 1.27 -8.18 7.73
CA LEU A 123 1.15 -7.59 9.06
C LEU A 123 2.46 -6.90 9.54
N PRO A 124 3.66 -7.42 9.25
CA PRO A 124 4.91 -6.77 9.65
C PRO A 124 5.18 -5.40 9.00
N ALA A 125 4.61 -5.15 7.82
CA ALA A 125 4.72 -3.89 7.08
C ALA A 125 3.55 -2.92 7.31
N GLY A 126 2.51 -3.36 8.02
CA GLY A 126 1.30 -2.57 8.29
C GLY A 126 0.41 -2.36 7.08
N TRP A 127 0.56 -3.20 6.07
CA TRP A 127 -0.23 -3.17 4.83
C TRP A 127 -0.59 -4.59 4.43
N VAL A 128 -1.88 -4.86 4.27
CA VAL A 128 -2.40 -6.16 3.85
C VAL A 128 -3.25 -6.07 2.59
N ARG A 129 -3.42 -7.22 1.94
CA ARG A 129 -4.27 -7.38 0.77
C ARG A 129 -5.39 -8.35 1.06
N LEU A 130 -6.60 -7.90 0.74
CA LEU A 130 -7.82 -8.67 0.82
C LEU A 130 -8.32 -9.00 -0.59
N HIS A 131 -9.06 -10.10 -0.70
CA HIS A 131 -9.68 -10.51 -1.93
C HIS A 131 -11.15 -10.86 -1.71
N VAL A 132 -12.00 -10.40 -2.62
CA VAL A 132 -13.35 -10.91 -2.82
C VAL A 132 -13.43 -11.51 -4.22
N PRO A 133 -13.45 -12.85 -4.37
CA PRO A 133 -13.67 -13.46 -5.67
C PRO A 133 -15.04 -13.04 -6.22
N VAL A 134 -15.08 -12.64 -7.50
CA VAL A 134 -16.32 -12.26 -8.20
C VAL A 134 -16.69 -13.35 -9.20
N VAL A 135 -15.70 -13.78 -9.99
CA VAL A 135 -15.82 -14.89 -10.94
C VAL A 135 -14.58 -15.75 -10.80
N THR A 136 -14.78 -17.06 -10.65
CA THR A 136 -13.69 -18.04 -10.56
C THR A 136 -14.04 -19.30 -11.33
N ASN A 137 -13.08 -20.20 -11.49
CA ASN A 137 -13.26 -21.50 -12.07
C ASN A 137 -12.28 -22.51 -11.43
N PRO A 138 -12.47 -23.84 -11.57
CA PRO A 138 -11.60 -24.83 -10.92
C PRO A 138 -10.12 -24.79 -11.31
N GLY A 139 -9.81 -24.26 -12.50
CA GLY A 139 -8.46 -24.07 -13.02
C GLY A 139 -7.78 -22.75 -12.60
N ALA A 140 -8.51 -21.85 -11.94
CA ALA A 140 -7.96 -20.63 -11.39
C ALA A 140 -7.42 -20.88 -9.97
N VAL A 141 -6.10 -20.95 -9.83
CA VAL A 141 -5.42 -21.34 -8.59
C VAL A 141 -4.44 -20.25 -8.18
N LEU A 142 -4.55 -19.83 -6.92
CA LEU A 142 -3.54 -19.03 -6.24
C LEU A 142 -2.71 -19.96 -5.36
N VAL A 143 -1.39 -19.89 -5.47
CA VAL A 143 -0.47 -20.59 -4.57
C VAL A 143 0.18 -19.57 -3.68
N ILE A 144 0.09 -19.70 -2.36
CA ILE A 144 0.81 -18.86 -1.40
C ILE A 144 1.58 -19.77 -0.44
N ASP A 145 2.90 -19.57 -0.34
CA ASP A 145 3.76 -20.35 0.54
C ASP A 145 3.64 -21.87 0.28
N GLY A 146 3.52 -22.24 -1.00
CA GLY A 146 3.34 -23.62 -1.45
C GLY A 146 1.93 -24.21 -1.29
N VAL A 147 0.97 -23.46 -0.74
CA VAL A 147 -0.41 -23.93 -0.53
C VAL A 147 -1.32 -23.46 -1.67
N GLU A 148 -2.05 -24.38 -2.29
CA GLU A 148 -3.04 -24.04 -3.30
C GLU A 148 -4.36 -23.55 -2.70
N HIS A 149 -4.92 -22.51 -3.33
CA HIS A 149 -6.17 -21.90 -2.95
C HIS A 149 -7.09 -21.71 -4.17
N ARG A 150 -8.37 -22.09 -3.99
CA ARG A 150 -9.47 -21.88 -4.93
C ARG A 150 -10.61 -21.19 -4.18
N TRP A 151 -10.43 -19.90 -3.90
CA TRP A 151 -11.40 -19.08 -3.15
C TRP A 151 -12.71 -18.92 -3.93
N GLN A 152 -13.85 -18.95 -3.23
CA GLN A 152 -15.17 -18.98 -3.86
C GLN A 152 -15.79 -17.58 -3.98
N PRO A 153 -16.68 -17.35 -4.99
CA PRO A 153 -17.34 -16.08 -5.17
C PRO A 153 -18.05 -15.57 -3.91
N GLY A 154 -17.88 -14.28 -3.60
CA GLY A 154 -18.49 -13.64 -2.44
C GLY A 154 -17.76 -13.87 -1.11
N GLU A 155 -16.73 -14.71 -1.05
CA GLU A 155 -15.93 -14.86 0.17
C GLU A 155 -14.95 -13.70 0.34
N LEU A 156 -14.73 -13.25 1.57
CA LEU A 156 -13.64 -12.32 1.88
C LEU A 156 -12.42 -13.10 2.37
N TRP A 157 -11.26 -12.87 1.75
CA TRP A 157 -10.01 -13.56 2.08
C TRP A 157 -8.89 -12.57 2.37
N TYR A 158 -8.10 -12.87 3.39
CA TYR A 158 -6.76 -12.32 3.56
C TYR A 158 -5.73 -13.25 2.90
N GLY A 159 -4.75 -12.67 2.21
CA GLY A 159 -3.54 -13.36 1.76
C GLY A 159 -2.28 -12.60 2.20
N ASP A 160 -1.28 -13.32 2.69
CA ASP A 160 0.04 -12.81 3.02
C ASP A 160 0.94 -12.81 1.77
N PHE A 161 0.78 -11.78 0.93
CA PHE A 161 1.52 -11.64 -0.33
C PHE A 161 3.00 -11.26 -0.14
N SER A 162 3.45 -11.05 1.11
CA SER A 162 4.89 -10.97 1.43
C SER A 162 5.60 -12.32 1.27
N ARG A 163 4.84 -13.43 1.27
CA ARG A 163 5.31 -14.78 1.02
C ARG A 163 5.39 -15.08 -0.48
N PRO A 164 6.20 -16.08 -0.90
CA PRO A 164 6.24 -16.50 -2.29
C PRO A 164 4.85 -16.90 -2.75
N HIS A 165 4.41 -16.34 -3.86
CA HIS A 165 3.10 -16.62 -4.40
C HIS A 165 3.08 -16.53 -5.91
N ARG A 166 2.20 -17.32 -6.53
CA ARG A 166 1.93 -17.32 -7.97
C ARG A 166 0.45 -17.55 -8.21
N VAL A 167 -0.05 -17.09 -9.35
CA VAL A 167 -1.44 -17.35 -9.76
C VAL A 167 -1.46 -17.83 -11.20
N TYR A 168 -2.31 -18.81 -11.49
CA TYR A 168 -2.50 -19.32 -12.84
C TYR A 168 -3.97 -19.67 -13.08
N ASN A 169 -4.39 -19.60 -14.34
CA ASN A 169 -5.73 -19.96 -14.76
C ASN A 169 -5.68 -20.97 -15.92
N THR A 170 -5.76 -22.26 -15.61
CA THR A 170 -5.82 -23.32 -16.63
C THR A 170 -7.24 -23.60 -17.15
N GLY A 171 -8.24 -22.87 -16.65
CA GLY A 171 -9.61 -23.00 -17.09
C GLY A 171 -9.92 -22.23 -18.38
N GLU A 172 -11.10 -22.48 -18.94
CA GLU A 172 -11.58 -21.88 -20.19
C GLU A 172 -12.23 -20.50 -19.99
N THR A 173 -12.45 -20.09 -18.75
CA THR A 173 -13.11 -18.82 -18.42
C THR A 173 -12.20 -17.91 -17.61
N ARG A 174 -12.41 -16.60 -17.77
CA ARG A 174 -11.65 -15.58 -17.03
C ARG A 174 -12.02 -15.59 -15.54
N ARG A 175 -10.99 -15.51 -14.69
CA ARG A 175 -11.13 -15.27 -13.25
C ARG A 175 -11.07 -13.78 -12.97
N VAL A 176 -11.94 -13.26 -12.10
CA VAL A 176 -11.93 -11.85 -11.65
C VAL A 176 -12.13 -11.79 -10.14
N HIS A 177 -11.19 -11.17 -9.43
CA HIS A 177 -11.34 -10.87 -7.99
C HIS A 177 -11.31 -9.35 -7.79
N LEU A 178 -12.12 -8.85 -6.86
CA LEU A 178 -11.93 -7.54 -6.25
C LEU A 178 -10.78 -7.66 -5.25
N VAL A 179 -9.71 -6.92 -5.49
CA VAL A 179 -8.47 -6.91 -4.70
C VAL A 179 -8.36 -5.59 -3.98
N ILE A 180 -8.20 -5.64 -2.67
CA ILE A 180 -8.31 -4.47 -1.80
C ILE A 180 -7.04 -4.38 -0.96
N ASP A 181 -6.31 -3.30 -1.14
CA ASP A 181 -5.11 -2.99 -0.37
C ASP A 181 -5.50 -2.01 0.75
N CYS A 182 -5.18 -2.32 2.01
CA CYS A 182 -5.54 -1.49 3.15
C CYS A 182 -4.49 -1.53 4.26
N PHE A 183 -4.52 -0.50 5.12
CA PHE A 183 -3.65 -0.42 6.28
C PHE A 183 -4.12 -1.35 7.40
N VAL A 184 -3.19 -1.79 8.24
CA VAL A 184 -3.51 -2.67 9.38
C VAL A 184 -3.99 -1.85 10.56
N GLY A 185 -5.27 -1.99 10.90
CA GLY A 185 -5.87 -1.49 12.14
C GLY A 185 -6.29 -2.63 13.07
N SER A 186 -6.54 -2.32 14.35
CA SER A 186 -7.08 -3.31 15.30
C SER A 186 -8.45 -3.84 14.86
N ALA A 187 -9.34 -2.95 14.43
CA ALA A 187 -10.69 -3.32 13.97
C ALA A 187 -10.68 -4.22 12.73
N LEU A 188 -9.69 -4.06 11.83
CA LEU A 188 -9.49 -5.00 10.72
C LEU A 188 -9.14 -6.39 11.23
N LEU A 189 -8.25 -6.49 12.22
CA LEU A 189 -7.83 -7.78 12.77
C LEU A 189 -8.98 -8.50 13.48
N ASP A 190 -9.96 -7.80 14.01
CA ASP A 190 -11.17 -8.41 14.61
C ASP A 190 -12.01 -9.18 13.58
N MET A 191 -11.84 -8.93 12.27
CA MET A 191 -12.47 -9.71 11.21
C MET A 191 -11.83 -11.10 11.02
N PHE A 192 -10.63 -11.32 11.57
CA PHE A 192 -9.89 -12.57 11.42
C PHE A 192 -10.38 -13.63 12.41
N PRO A 193 -10.46 -14.90 11.99
CA PRO A 193 -10.82 -15.99 12.90
C PRO A 193 -9.90 -16.03 14.13
N GLU A 194 -10.47 -16.41 15.28
CA GLU A 194 -9.74 -16.48 16.54
C GLU A 194 -8.48 -17.36 16.44
N GLU A 195 -8.56 -18.49 15.75
CA GLU A 195 -7.42 -19.39 15.54
C GLU A 195 -6.26 -18.73 14.80
N PHE A 196 -6.57 -17.84 13.85
CA PHE A 196 -5.55 -17.06 13.16
C PHE A 196 -4.94 -16.03 14.11
N ARG A 197 -5.78 -15.25 14.82
CA ARG A 197 -5.34 -14.22 15.77
C ARG A 197 -4.45 -14.79 16.89
N ARG A 198 -4.72 -16.01 17.36
CA ARG A 198 -3.88 -16.71 18.36
C ARG A 198 -2.47 -17.02 17.89
N ARG A 199 -2.23 -17.02 16.58
CA ARG A 199 -0.94 -17.33 15.96
C ARG A 199 -0.21 -16.08 15.45
N VAL A 200 -0.87 -14.93 15.45
CA VAL A 200 -0.26 -13.65 15.10
C VAL A 200 0.82 -13.30 16.11
N ARG A 201 2.00 -12.94 15.63
CA ARG A 201 3.07 -12.36 16.44
C ARG A 201 2.83 -10.87 16.61
N TRP A 202 2.08 -10.50 17.64
CA TRP A 202 1.66 -9.11 17.89
C TRP A 202 2.83 -8.11 18.00
N SER A 203 4.01 -8.55 18.45
CA SER A 203 5.23 -7.73 18.47
C SER A 203 5.75 -7.34 17.07
N GLU A 204 5.40 -8.11 16.05
CA GLU A 204 5.80 -7.87 14.66
C GLU A 204 4.77 -7.02 13.91
N VAL A 205 3.49 -7.06 14.32
CA VAL A 205 2.43 -6.28 13.65
C VAL A 205 2.78 -4.79 13.69
N LEU A 206 2.66 -4.14 12.53
CA LEU A 206 2.72 -2.70 12.43
C LEU A 206 1.29 -2.17 12.27
N PHE A 207 0.83 -1.35 13.21
CA PHE A 207 -0.46 -0.71 13.11
C PHE A 207 -0.34 0.67 12.45
N GLU A 208 -1.36 1.04 11.69
CA GLU A 208 -1.48 2.40 11.19
C GLU A 208 -1.58 3.37 12.37
N LYS A 209 -0.81 4.46 12.28
CA LYS A 209 -0.92 5.57 13.22
C LYS A 209 -1.89 6.60 12.63
N PRO A 210 -2.78 7.19 13.45
CA PRO A 210 -3.67 8.23 12.96
C PRO A 210 -2.87 9.43 12.45
N GLU A 211 -3.39 10.08 11.41
CA GLU A 211 -2.92 11.41 11.02
C GLU A 211 -3.23 12.39 12.15
N LEU A 212 -2.20 13.12 12.60
CA LEU A 212 -2.34 14.18 13.59
C LEU A 212 -2.21 15.54 12.88
N PRO A 213 -2.95 16.55 13.35
CA PRO A 213 -2.88 17.88 12.77
C PRO A 213 -1.45 18.45 12.90
N LEU A 214 -1.10 19.32 11.94
CA LEU A 214 0.09 20.16 11.99
C LEU A 214 -0.36 21.56 11.58
N THR A 215 -0.13 22.55 12.44
CA THR A 215 -0.48 23.93 12.09
C THR A 215 0.45 24.46 11.00
N PRO A 216 0.03 25.47 10.22
CA PRO A 216 0.91 26.11 9.25
C PRO A 216 2.21 26.66 9.85
N ASP A 217 2.15 27.19 11.07
CA ASP A 217 3.34 27.71 11.77
C ASP A 217 4.29 26.58 12.17
N GLU A 218 3.77 25.48 12.74
CA GLU A 218 4.60 24.29 13.03
C GLU A 218 5.22 23.70 11.75
N ALA A 219 4.48 23.65 10.65
CA ALA A 219 5.02 23.21 9.37
C ALA A 219 6.14 24.14 8.88
N ALA A 220 5.96 25.46 8.98
CA ALA A 220 6.95 26.46 8.61
C ALA A 220 8.22 26.41 9.48
N GLU A 221 8.08 26.04 10.76
CA GLU A 221 9.21 25.82 11.67
C GLU A 221 10.05 24.58 11.33
N MET A 222 9.47 23.63 10.60
CA MET A 222 10.12 22.37 10.20
C MET A 222 10.76 22.43 8.80
N GLU A 223 10.68 23.57 8.11
CA GLU A 223 11.33 23.73 6.79
C GLU A 223 12.85 23.69 6.90
N CYS A 224 13.47 22.83 6.09
CA CYS A 224 14.91 22.63 6.12
C CYS A 224 15.43 21.98 4.84
N SER A 225 16.74 22.04 4.63
CA SER A 225 17.43 21.17 3.67
C SER A 225 18.10 20.01 4.39
N ILE A 226 17.98 18.80 3.81
CA ILE A 226 18.49 17.56 4.38
C ILE A 226 19.07 16.62 3.31
N GLY A 227 19.96 15.72 3.72
CA GLY A 227 20.28 14.53 2.94
C GLY A 227 19.27 13.42 3.23
N VAL A 228 18.69 12.82 2.19
CA VAL A 228 17.79 11.66 2.31
C VAL A 228 18.53 10.42 1.81
N PRO A 229 18.70 9.39 2.63
CA PRO A 229 19.33 8.15 2.20
C PRO A 229 18.59 7.55 0.99
N ALA A 230 19.29 7.19 -0.08
CA ALA A 230 18.66 6.64 -1.29
C ALA A 230 17.83 5.38 -1.00
N SER A 231 18.34 4.50 -0.12
CA SER A 231 17.62 3.29 0.32
C SER A 231 16.31 3.55 1.06
N PHE A 232 16.12 4.75 1.63
CA PHE A 232 14.84 5.16 2.23
C PHE A 232 13.76 5.39 1.16
N LEU A 233 14.17 5.82 -0.04
CA LEU A 233 13.29 6.09 -1.17
C LEU A 233 12.97 4.80 -1.94
N ASP A 234 13.96 3.94 -2.13
CA ASP A 234 13.90 2.75 -3.00
C ASP A 234 13.39 1.47 -2.28
N GLY A 235 12.71 1.61 -1.14
CA GLY A 235 12.46 0.53 -0.18
C GLY A 235 11.43 -0.55 -0.56
N ASP A 236 11.36 -0.94 -1.82
CA ASP A 236 10.45 -1.99 -2.32
C ASP A 236 11.08 -3.40 -2.19
N SER A 237 12.11 -3.57 -1.36
CA SER A 237 12.79 -4.85 -1.16
C SER A 237 13.26 -5.03 0.29
N LEU A 238 13.42 -6.28 0.70
CA LEU A 238 14.00 -6.62 2.01
C LEU A 238 15.45 -6.12 2.15
N GLU A 239 16.19 -6.05 1.04
CA GLU A 239 17.57 -5.56 1.02
C GLU A 239 17.66 -4.09 1.45
N ALA A 240 16.64 -3.28 1.14
CA ALA A 240 16.56 -1.89 1.55
C ALA A 240 16.63 -1.74 3.08
N PHE A 241 15.98 -2.64 3.83
CA PHE A 241 16.03 -2.64 5.31
C PHE A 241 17.42 -2.96 5.88
N THR A 242 18.26 -3.63 5.09
CA THR A 242 19.64 -3.98 5.45
C THR A 242 20.67 -3.03 4.85
N ALA A 243 20.23 -2.03 4.07
CA ALA A 243 21.11 -1.10 3.39
C ALA A 243 21.94 -0.29 4.39
N ARG A 244 23.18 0.03 4.01
CA ARG A 244 24.14 0.71 4.88
C ARG A 244 23.90 2.23 5.03
N TRP A 245 22.82 2.77 4.44
CA TRP A 245 22.48 4.19 4.48
C TRP A 245 23.66 5.08 4.03
N THR A 246 24.41 4.68 3.00
CA THR A 246 25.69 5.30 2.64
C THR A 246 25.58 6.42 1.61
N LEU A 247 24.56 6.37 0.76
CA LEU A 247 24.35 7.35 -0.31
C LEU A 247 23.14 8.21 0.04
N ASP A 248 23.34 9.52 0.05
CA ASP A 248 22.27 10.49 0.26
C ASP A 248 21.94 11.21 -1.05
N ARG A 249 20.65 11.48 -1.25
CA ARG A 249 20.15 12.47 -2.21
C ARG A 249 19.85 13.76 -1.47
N ARG A 250 20.16 14.90 -2.07
CA ARG A 250 19.80 16.20 -1.49
C ARG A 250 18.28 16.37 -1.54
N ALA A 251 17.69 16.95 -0.51
CA ALA A 251 16.27 17.26 -0.48
C ALA A 251 15.98 18.55 0.28
N GLY A 252 14.84 19.17 -0.03
CA GLY A 252 14.22 20.22 0.78
C GLY A 252 12.93 19.73 1.42
N LEU A 253 12.65 20.19 2.64
CA LEU A 253 11.32 20.15 3.24
C LEU A 253 10.76 21.57 3.24
N TYR A 254 9.57 21.73 2.69
CA TYR A 254 8.83 23.00 2.72
C TYR A 254 7.35 22.77 3.06
N ALA A 255 6.69 23.78 3.61
CA ALA A 255 5.26 23.73 3.86
C ALA A 255 4.47 24.04 2.58
N ALA A 256 3.47 23.23 2.28
CA ALA A 256 2.50 23.45 1.20
C ALA A 256 1.13 22.88 1.62
N ASP A 257 0.07 23.67 1.43
CA ASP A 257 -1.31 23.27 1.74
C ASP A 257 -1.52 22.69 3.15
N GLY A 258 -0.83 23.26 4.14
CA GLY A 258 -0.91 22.82 5.55
C GLY A 258 -0.19 21.49 5.84
N ARG A 259 0.62 20.99 4.92
CA ARG A 259 1.45 19.78 5.09
C ARG A 259 2.91 20.09 4.77
N LEU A 260 3.82 19.20 5.19
CA LEU A 260 5.20 19.22 4.72
C LEU A 260 5.33 18.42 3.43
N VAL A 261 6.11 18.94 2.49
CA VAL A 261 6.49 18.25 1.25
C VAL A 261 7.99 18.01 1.29
N LEU A 262 8.38 16.76 1.12
CA LEU A 262 9.76 16.35 0.89
C LEU A 262 10.04 16.38 -0.61
N ASP A 263 10.89 17.30 -1.05
CA ASP A 263 11.30 17.44 -2.44
C ASP A 263 12.74 16.98 -2.64
N VAL A 264 12.90 15.82 -3.27
CA VAL A 264 14.20 15.17 -3.47
C VAL A 264 14.80 15.62 -4.79
N ALA A 265 16.03 16.14 -4.77
CA ALA A 265 16.78 16.53 -5.96
C ALA A 265 16.92 15.34 -6.92
N ASP A 266 16.60 15.58 -8.19
CA ASP A 266 16.54 14.56 -9.25
C ASP A 266 15.63 13.37 -8.89
N GLY A 267 14.71 13.55 -7.95
CA GLY A 267 13.84 12.54 -7.34
C GLY A 267 12.36 12.94 -7.37
N PRO A 268 11.50 12.14 -6.72
CA PRO A 268 10.09 12.50 -6.55
C PRO A 268 9.90 13.49 -5.40
N SER A 269 8.90 14.35 -5.52
CA SER A 269 8.34 15.09 -4.38
C SER A 269 7.25 14.23 -3.72
N MET A 270 7.23 14.21 -2.39
CA MET A 270 6.30 13.39 -1.60
C MET A 270 5.72 14.21 -0.47
N THR A 271 4.40 14.19 -0.33
CA THR A 271 3.73 14.81 0.81
C THR A 271 3.96 13.97 2.06
N LEU A 272 4.18 14.63 3.19
CA LEU A 272 4.35 14.00 4.49
C LEU A 272 3.07 14.05 5.31
N VAL A 273 2.84 13.02 6.12
CA VAL A 273 1.71 12.89 7.03
C VAL A 273 2.23 12.87 8.45
N HIS A 274 1.87 13.89 9.23
CA HIS A 274 2.26 13.98 10.64
C HIS A 274 1.57 12.90 11.46
N ILE A 275 2.36 12.17 12.25
CA ILE A 275 1.90 11.06 13.11
C ILE A 275 2.30 11.28 14.58
N GLY A 276 2.66 12.51 14.94
CA GLY A 276 3.01 12.93 16.30
C GLY A 276 4.51 13.10 16.55
N GLU A 277 4.84 13.91 17.56
CA GLU A 277 6.22 14.16 18.00
C GLU A 277 7.19 14.64 16.89
N GLY A 278 6.67 15.35 15.88
CA GLY A 278 7.46 15.77 14.72
C GLY A 278 7.91 14.59 13.84
N GLU A 279 7.26 13.43 13.95
CA GLU A 279 7.47 12.26 13.09
C GLU A 279 6.42 12.21 11.98
N PHE A 280 6.86 11.78 10.81
CA PHE A 280 6.09 11.79 9.58
C PHE A 280 6.23 10.47 8.85
N ARG A 281 5.14 9.99 8.25
CA ARG A 281 5.18 8.97 7.19
C ARG A 281 4.99 9.63 5.82
N LEU A 282 5.30 8.91 4.75
CA LEU A 282 4.99 9.37 3.39
C LEU A 282 3.49 9.21 3.10
N LEU A 283 2.88 10.19 2.43
CA LEU A 283 1.49 10.11 1.97
C LEU A 283 1.36 8.97 0.94
N GLY A 284 0.37 8.10 1.15
CA GLY A 284 0.19 6.90 0.33
C GLY A 284 1.07 5.72 0.76
N TRP A 285 1.84 5.85 1.84
CA TRP A 285 2.66 4.80 2.42
C TRP A 285 2.29 4.51 3.88
N THR A 286 2.86 3.44 4.44
CA THR A 286 2.65 3.04 5.84
C THR A 286 3.70 3.66 6.76
N THR A 287 3.55 3.44 8.07
CA THR A 287 4.56 3.77 9.09
C THR A 287 5.77 2.84 9.09
N GLU A 288 5.88 1.93 8.10
CA GLU A 288 7.06 1.09 7.89
C GLU A 288 8.29 1.97 7.76
N ARG A 289 8.17 3.13 7.09
CA ARG A 289 9.22 4.14 7.04
C ARG A 289 8.74 5.51 7.47
N THR A 290 9.56 6.17 8.26
CA THR A 290 9.25 7.48 8.85
C THR A 290 10.44 8.41 8.87
N ILE A 291 10.16 9.70 8.92
CA ILE A 291 11.12 10.79 9.08
C ILE A 291 10.72 11.57 10.32
N LYS A 292 11.62 11.69 11.31
CA LYS A 292 11.43 12.58 12.45
C LYS A 292 12.30 13.81 12.28
N ILE A 293 11.68 14.99 12.32
CA ILE A 293 12.34 16.28 12.18
C ILE A 293 12.52 16.90 13.56
N ASP A 294 13.77 17.21 13.91
CA ASP A 294 14.12 17.90 15.15
C ASP A 294 15.09 19.04 14.83
N LEU A 295 14.54 20.25 14.64
CA LEU A 295 15.31 21.46 14.35
C LEU A 295 15.56 22.31 15.60
N SER A 296 14.93 21.96 16.73
CA SER A 296 15.00 22.71 18.00
C SER A 296 16.25 22.39 18.82
N GLY A 297 16.86 21.22 18.58
CA GLY A 297 18.07 20.78 19.26
C GLY A 297 19.31 21.63 18.92
N ARG A 298 20.39 21.44 19.69
CA ARG A 298 21.69 22.11 19.46
C ARG A 298 22.25 21.84 18.05
N VAL A 299 21.92 20.69 17.49
CA VAL A 299 22.25 20.29 16.12
C VAL A 299 20.95 19.90 15.44
N PRO A 300 20.41 20.74 14.53
CA PRO A 300 19.23 20.41 13.76
C PRO A 300 19.46 19.13 12.96
N GLN A 301 18.49 18.22 12.98
CA GLN A 301 18.64 16.89 12.41
C GLN A 301 17.32 16.29 11.93
N ALA A 302 17.42 15.36 10.98
CA ALA A 302 16.35 14.48 10.55
C ALA A 302 16.76 13.03 10.81
N ARG A 303 15.85 12.25 11.38
CA ARG A 303 16.04 10.82 11.63
C ARG A 303 15.14 10.01 10.71
N PHE A 304 15.75 9.12 9.94
CA PHE A 304 15.06 8.21 9.05
C PHE A 304 14.97 6.84 9.70
N ARG A 305 13.81 6.20 9.62
CA ARG A 305 13.57 4.86 10.13
C ARG A 305 12.90 4.00 9.08
N MET A 306 13.30 2.73 9.03
CA MET A 306 12.61 1.66 8.30
C MET A 306 12.40 0.49 9.25
N ARG A 307 11.17 -0.01 9.35
CA ARG A 307 10.75 -1.06 10.28
C ARG A 307 9.93 -2.11 9.56
N TYR A 308 10.38 -3.37 9.61
CA TYR A 308 9.60 -4.52 9.19
C TYR A 308 9.56 -5.54 10.32
N GLY A 309 8.38 -5.81 10.86
CA GLY A 309 8.27 -6.68 12.03
C GLY A 309 8.97 -6.07 13.24
N THR A 310 9.76 -6.87 13.96
CA THR A 310 10.62 -6.36 15.05
C THR A 310 11.93 -5.75 14.57
N GLY A 311 12.27 -5.87 13.28
CA GLY A 311 13.47 -5.28 12.72
C GLY A 311 13.31 -3.77 12.56
N LEU A 312 14.25 -2.99 13.09
CA LEU A 312 14.31 -1.54 12.95
C LEU A 312 15.71 -1.15 12.48
N ALA A 313 15.77 -0.42 11.37
CA ALA A 313 16.97 0.26 10.90
C ALA A 313 16.75 1.77 11.00
N GLU A 314 17.72 2.50 11.52
CA GLU A 314 17.64 3.95 11.64
C GLU A 314 18.96 4.64 11.31
N THR A 315 18.86 5.87 10.82
CA THR A 315 20.00 6.74 10.59
C THR A 315 19.62 8.20 10.81
N VAL A 316 20.62 9.03 11.10
CA VAL A 316 20.42 10.46 11.36
C VAL A 316 21.23 11.26 10.36
N ARG A 317 20.68 12.39 9.91
CA ARG A 317 21.34 13.37 9.07
C ARG A 317 21.21 14.75 9.69
N ALA A 318 22.27 15.54 9.56
CA ALA A 318 22.19 16.95 9.89
C ALA A 318 21.18 17.63 8.94
N ALA A 319 20.39 18.55 9.50
CA ALA A 319 19.47 19.38 8.77
C ALA A 319 19.94 20.84 8.82
N THR A 320 19.65 21.60 7.79
CA THR A 320 19.88 23.05 7.78
C THR A 320 18.53 23.73 7.69
N PRO A 321 18.02 24.34 8.80
CA PRO A 321 16.75 25.05 8.79
C PRO A 321 16.75 26.16 7.72
N THR A 322 15.63 26.31 7.04
CA THR A 322 15.44 27.47 6.16
C THR A 322 15.40 28.70 7.05
N GLN A 323 16.23 29.72 6.79
CA GLN A 323 16.19 30.95 7.58
C GLN A 323 14.80 31.58 7.44
N GLN A 324 13.98 31.48 8.50
CA GLN A 324 12.80 32.33 8.61
C GLN A 324 13.29 33.78 8.57
N ARG A 325 12.77 34.57 7.62
CA ARG A 325 12.80 36.03 7.77
C ARG A 325 12.05 36.32 9.07
N ARG A 326 12.78 36.46 10.18
CA ARG A 326 12.23 37.09 11.38
C ARG A 326 11.76 38.47 10.91
N GLN A 327 10.45 38.65 10.77
CA GLN A 327 9.91 40.00 10.71
C GLN A 327 10.36 40.66 12.01
N ALA A 328 11.24 41.65 11.85
CA ALA A 328 11.64 42.53 12.94
C ALA A 328 10.37 43.15 13.52
N SER A 329 10.34 43.21 14.85
CA SER A 329 9.34 43.87 15.68
C SER A 329 8.97 45.28 15.20
#